data_AF-A0A2J5PR86-F1
#
_entry.id   AF-A0A2J5PR86-F1
#
_cell.length_a   1.000
_cell.length_b   1.000
_cell.length_c   1.000
_cell.angle_alpha   90.00
_cell.angle_beta   90.00
_cell.angle_gamma   90.00
#
_symmetry.space_group_name_H-M   'P 1'
#
loop_
_entity.id
_entity.type
_entity.pdbx_description
1 polymer ?
#
loop_
_entity_poly.entity_id
_entity_poly.type
_entity_poly.pdbx_seq_one_letter_code
_entity_poly.pdbx_strand_id
1 'polypeptide(L)' 'MIFGHIAQPNPCRLPAAIEQALDFLRTTDFHALEPGVVEIDGKNIFAQIIDLT' A
#
# COMPACT_ATOMS: atom_id res chain seq x y z
N MET A 1 -10.89 -9.03 10.64
CA MET A 1 -10.35 -7.74 10.15
C MET A 1 -9.00 -7.53 10.83
N ILE A 2 -8.02 -6.97 10.12
CA ILE A 2 -6.67 -6.69 10.64
C ILE A 2 -6.51 -5.16 10.65
N PHE A 3 -6.09 -4.59 11.77
CA PHE A 3 -5.83 -3.16 11.93
C PHE A 3 -4.43 -2.95 12.50
N GLY A 4 -3.77 -1.88 12.10
CA GLY A 4 -2.43 -1.53 12.57
C GLY A 4 -1.96 -0.23 11.95
N HIS A 5 -0.77 0.21 12.36
CA HIS A 5 -0.12 1.39 11.79
C HIS A 5 0.96 0.96 10.81
N ILE A 6 1.02 1.60 9.64
CA ILE A 6 1.91 1.16 8.56
C ILE A 6 3.40 1.30 8.89
N ALA A 7 3.76 2.29 9.70
CA ALA A 7 5.13 2.49 10.19
C ALA A 7 5.55 1.49 11.28
N GLN A 8 4.63 0.67 11.80
CA GLN A 8 4.96 -0.34 12.81
C GLN A 8 5.35 -1.68 12.16
N PRO A 9 6.21 -2.47 12.82
CA PRO A 9 6.52 -3.82 12.36
C PRO A 9 5.28 -4.71 12.39
N ASN A 10 5.20 -5.66 11.47
CA ASN A 10 4.09 -6.61 11.42
C ASN A 10 4.15 -7.55 12.65
N PRO A 11 3.04 -7.74 13.39
CA PRO A 11 3.02 -8.59 14.58
C PRO A 11 3.19 -10.09 14.24
N CYS A 12 2.94 -10.45 12.98
CA CYS A 12 3.11 -11.79 12.44
C CYS A 12 3.43 -11.71 10.94
N ARG A 13 3.82 -12.86 10.35
CA ARG A 13 3.96 -13.00 8.90
C ARG A 13 2.59 -12.95 8.25
N LEU A 14 2.44 -12.08 7.25
CA LEU A 14 1.20 -11.94 6.49
C LEU A 14 1.32 -12.69 5.16
N PRO A 15 0.22 -12.98 4.46
CA PRO A 15 0.28 -13.49 3.10
C PRO A 15 1.14 -12.57 2.20
N ALA A 16 1.90 -13.17 1.29
CA ALA A 16 2.89 -12.45 0.47
C ALA A 16 2.31 -11.24 -0.27
N ALA A 17 1.08 -11.35 -0.81
CA ALA A 17 0.42 -10.23 -1.49
C ALA A 17 0.15 -9.03 -0.57
N ILE A 18 -0.12 -9.27 0.72
CA ILE A 18 -0.31 -8.20 1.71
C ILE A 18 1.04 -7.59 2.08
N GLU A 19 2.08 -8.41 2.23
CA GLU A 19 3.44 -7.89 2.49
C GLU A 19 3.90 -6.98 1.34
N GLN A 20 3.68 -7.37 0.08
CA GLN A 20 3.98 -6.55 -1.09
C GLN A 20 3.18 -5.23 -1.11
N ALA A 21 1.87 -5.28 -0.81
CA ALA A 21 1.06 -4.07 -0.74
C ALA A 21 1.52 -3.14 0.40
N LEU A 22 1.85 -3.70 1.57
CA LEU A 22 2.37 -2.93 2.70
C LEU A 22 3.73 -2.29 2.38
N ASP A 23 4.59 -2.99 1.65
CA ASP A 23 5.88 -2.46 1.23
C ASP A 23 5.70 -1.27 0.29
N PHE A 24 4.81 -1.37 -0.71
CA PHE A 24 4.44 -0.23 -1.56
C PHE A 24 3.98 0.96 -0.72
N LEU A 25 3.06 0.75 0.22
CA LEU A 25 2.54 1.83 1.03
C LEU A 25 3.60 2.45 1.97
N ARG A 26 4.62 1.69 2.39
CA ARG A 26 5.72 2.18 3.26
C ARG A 26 6.77 2.97 2.51
N THR A 27 7.00 2.65 1.23
CA THR A 27 8.07 3.26 0.43
C THR A 27 7.59 4.35 -0.52
N THR A 28 6.27 4.52 -0.65
CA THR A 28 5.69 5.51 -1.56
C THR A 28 5.45 6.83 -0.85
N ASP A 29 5.96 7.92 -1.43
CA ASP A 29 5.59 9.27 -1.02
C ASP A 29 4.28 9.67 -1.72
N PHE A 30 3.17 9.63 -0.98
CA PHE A 30 1.85 9.97 -1.49
C PHE A 30 1.63 11.46 -1.72
N HIS A 31 2.47 12.35 -1.16
CA HIS A 31 2.33 13.78 -1.39
C HIS A 31 2.85 14.21 -2.76
N ALA A 32 3.78 13.44 -3.34
CA ALA A 32 4.38 13.72 -4.64
C ALA A 32 3.69 12.94 -5.80
N LEU A 33 2.67 12.14 -5.48
CA LEU A 33 2.03 11.23 -6.42
C LEU A 33 0.72 11.81 -6.93
N GLU A 34 0.48 11.73 -8.25
CA GLU A 34 -0.79 12.17 -8.81
C GLU A 34 -1.94 11.21 -8.45
N PRO A 35 -3.17 11.72 -8.22
CA PRO A 35 -4.34 10.88 -8.00
C PRO A 35 -4.63 9.97 -9.21
N GLY A 36 -4.96 8.72 -8.96
CA GLY A 36 -5.18 7.73 -10.03
C GLY A 36 -4.92 6.29 -9.60
N VAL A 37 -4.86 5.40 -10.59
CA VAL A 37 -4.52 3.99 -10.38
C VAL A 37 -3.01 3.82 -10.54
N VAL A 38 -2.38 3.20 -9.55
CA VAL A 38 -0.98 2.78 -9.61
C VAL A 38 -0.91 1.25 -9.53
N GLU A 39 -0.34 0.65 -10.57
CA GLU A 39 -0.12 -0.80 -10.63
C GLU A 39 1.10 -1.19 -9.80
N ILE A 40 0.94 -2.13 -8.86
CA ILE A 40 1.99 -2.64 -7.97
C ILE A 40 2.50 -4.00 -8.48
N ASP A 41 1.59 -4.84 -8.98
CA ASP A 41 1.88 -6.12 -9.64
C ASP A 41 0.98 -6.29 -10.87
N GLY A 42 1.19 -5.42 -11.87
CA GLY A 42 0.30 -5.29 -13.01
C GLY A 42 -1.15 -5.07 -12.56
N LYS A 43 -2.07 -5.89 -13.09
CA LYS A 43 -3.51 -5.82 -12.75
C LYS A 43 -3.92 -6.64 -11.52
N ASN A 44 -3.02 -7.43 -10.94
CA ASN A 44 -3.36 -8.30 -9.81
C ASN A 44 -3.34 -7.56 -8.47
N ILE A 45 -2.45 -6.56 -8.34
CA ILE A 45 -2.33 -5.69 -7.16
C ILE A 45 -2.17 -4.25 -7.66
N PHE A 46 -3.09 -3.37 -7.29
CA PHE A 46 -3.06 -1.96 -7.63
C PHE A 46 -3.58 -1.11 -6.47
N ALA A 47 -3.11 0.13 -6.38
CA ALA A 47 -3.59 1.13 -5.45
C ALA A 47 -4.40 2.20 -6.20
N GLN A 48 -5.56 2.56 -5.67
CA GLN A 48 -6.28 3.76 -6.09
C GLN A 48 -5.88 4.89 -5.14
N ILE A 49 -5.17 5.88 -5.67
CA ILE A 49 -4.81 7.10 -4.95
C ILE A 49 -5.93 8.10 -5.17
N ILE A 50 -6.44 8.64 -4.06
CA ILE A 50 -7.55 9.58 -4.04
C ILE A 50 -7.08 10.76 -3.23
N ASP A 51 -7.13 11.95 -3.84
CA ASP A 51 -6.98 13.20 -3.13
C ASP A 51 -8.37 13.64 -2.63
N LEU A 52 -8.45 13.92 -1.33
CA LEU A 52 -9.67 14.35 -0.63
C LEU A 52 -9.54 15.78 -0.10
N THR A 53 -8.49 16.50 -0.51
CA THR A 53 -8.26 17.89 -0.11
C THR A 53 -9.14 18.90 -0.84
#